data_AF-A0A392QEH3-F1
#
_entry.id   AF-A0A392QEH3-F1
#
_cell.length_a   1.000
_cell.length_b   1.000
_cell.length_c   1.000
_cell.angle_alpha   90.00
_cell.angle_beta   90.00
_cell.angle_gamma   90.00
#
_symmetry.space_group_name_H-M   'P 1'
#
loop_
_entity.id
_entity.type
_entity.pdbx_description
1 polymer ?
#
loop_
_entity_poly.entity_id
_entity_poly.type
_entity_poly.pdbx_seq_one_letter_code
_entity_poly.pdbx_strand_id
1 'polypeptide(L)' 'SWLLRGRQIVEALASLTDIVARDNQPGRDDEMRLERFMRQKPPTFTGWYDPDGAHKWLEEVENIFEAMACSE' A
#
# COMPACT_ATOMS: atom_id res chain seq x y z
N SER A 1 -22.16 -3.73 14.26
CA SER A 1 -22.38 -2.30 14.61
C SER A 1 -21.23 -1.46 14.07
N TRP A 2 -21.38 -0.14 13.97
CA TRP A 2 -20.32 0.79 13.53
C TRP A 2 -18.97 0.59 14.24
N LEU A 3 -19.00 0.19 15.52
CA LEU A 3 -17.82 -0.10 16.33
C LEU A 3 -17.03 -1.33 15.85
N LEU A 4 -17.72 -2.32 15.27
CA LEU A 4 -17.07 -3.54 14.74
C LEU A 4 -16.33 -3.24 13.43
N ARG A 5 -16.90 -2.40 12.56
CA ARG A 5 -16.23 -1.97 11.32
C ARG A 5 -15.05 -1.04 11.59
N GLY A 6 -15.15 -0.13 12.56
CA GLY A 6 -14.03 0.72 12.97
C GLY A 6 -12.86 -0.08 13.51
N ARG A 7 -13.12 -1.16 14.26
CA ARG A 7 -12.08 -2.05 14.79
C ARG A 7 -11.30 -2.77 13.68
N GLN A 8 -11.99 -3.33 12.69
CA GLN A 8 -11.35 -4.02 11.57
C GLN A 8 -10.39 -3.10 10.79
N ILE A 9 -10.76 -1.84 10.60
CA ILE A 9 -9.92 -0.85 9.89
C ILE A 9 -8.66 -0.54 10.71
N VAL A 10 -8.79 -0.36 12.02
CA VAL A 10 -7.64 -0.10 12.91
C VAL A 10 -6.69 -1.29 12.95
N GLU A 11 -7.22 -2.52 12.99
CA GLU A 11 -6.42 -3.74 12.99
C GLU A 11 -5.67 -3.94 11.66
N ALA A 12 -6.32 -3.69 10.51
CA ALA A 12 -5.69 -3.73 9.20
C ALA A 12 -4.56 -2.67 9.07
N LEU A 13 -4.81 -1.45 9.54
CA LEU A 13 -3.79 -0.38 9.57
C LEU A 13 -2.60 -0.72 10.47
N ALA A 14 -2.85 -1.32 11.64
CA ALA A 14 -1.80 -1.76 12.55
C ALA A 14 -0.93 -2.85 11.91
N SER A 15 -1.53 -3.81 11.20
CA SER A 15 -0.81 -4.86 10.47
C SER A 15 0.05 -4.30 9.33
N LEU A 16 -0.49 -3.36 8.55
CA LEU A 16 0.28 -2.66 7.50
C LEU A 16 1.46 -1.87 8.10
N THR A 17 1.26 -1.22 9.25
CA THR A 17 2.33 -0.48 9.93
C THR A 17 3.45 -1.39 10.40
N ASP A 18 3.14 -2.58 10.92
CA ASP A 18 4.14 -3.57 11.33
C ASP A 18 4.95 -4.09 10.13
N ILE A 19 4.30 -4.33 8.99
CA ILE A 19 4.98 -4.75 7.74
C ILE A 19 5.95 -3.66 7.27
N VAL A 20 5.50 -2.41 7.21
CA VAL A 20 6.34 -1.28 6.80
C VAL A 20 7.50 -1.07 7.77
N ALA A 21 7.28 -1.20 9.08
CA ALA A 21 8.32 -1.04 10.09
C ALA A 21 9.39 -2.13 10.01
N ARG A 22 9.01 -3.37 9.66
CA ARG A 22 9.94 -4.50 9.49
C ARG A 22 10.80 -4.37 8.25
N ASP A 23 10.26 -3.84 7.17
CA ASP A 23 10.94 -3.69 5.89
C ASP A 23 11.78 -2.40 5.78
N ASN A 24 11.66 -1.48 6.75
CA ASN A 24 12.39 -0.22 6.82
C ASN A 24 13.81 -0.40 7.40
N GLN A 25 14.63 -1.29 6.82
CA GLN A 25 16.06 -1.36 7.12
C GLN A 25 16.75 -0.12 6.54
N PRO A 26 17.34 0.76 7.36
CA PRO A 26 17.93 2.01 6.85
C PRO A 26 19.12 1.70 5.95
N GLY A 27 18.94 1.92 4.64
CA GLY A 27 19.95 1.71 3.60
C GLY A 27 19.52 2.24 2.23
N ARG A 28 20.39 2.13 1.22
CA ARG A 28 20.11 2.50 -0.19
C ARG A 28 18.86 1.82 -0.77
N ASP A 29 18.39 0.75 -0.13
CA ASP A 29 17.31 -0.11 -0.61
C ASP A 29 15.94 0.58 -0.55
N ASP A 30 15.66 1.39 0.48
CA ASP A 30 14.39 2.11 0.62
C ASP A 30 14.23 3.20 -0.45
N GLU A 31 15.32 3.92 -0.75
CA GLU A 31 15.39 4.92 -1.82
C GLU A 31 15.24 4.23 -3.20
N MET A 32 15.89 3.07 -3.41
CA MET A 32 15.70 2.24 -4.62
C MET A 32 14.28 1.68 -4.75
N ARG A 33 13.63 1.31 -3.64
CA ARG A 33 12.25 0.79 -3.63
C ARG A 33 11.24 1.89 -3.99
N LEU A 34 11.39 3.09 -3.43
CA LEU A 34 10.55 4.23 -3.80
C LEU A 34 10.77 4.65 -5.25
N GLU A 35 12.03 4.74 -5.70
CA GLU A 35 12.34 5.04 -7.10
C GLU A 35 11.73 4.00 -8.05
N ARG A 36 11.84 2.72 -7.70
CA ARG A 36 11.26 1.61 -8.48
C ARG A 36 9.74 1.69 -8.53
N PHE A 37 9.09 2.01 -7.42
CA PHE A 37 7.65 2.23 -7.35
C PHE A 37 7.22 3.39 -8.26
N MET A 38 7.90 4.53 -8.18
CA MET A 38 7.57 5.69 -9.01
C MET A 38 7.79 5.45 -10.51
N ARG A 39 8.73 4.57 -10.89
CA ARG A 39 8.92 4.13 -12.30
C ARG A 39 7.71 3.34 -12.84
N GLN A 40 6.93 2.70 -11.97
CA GLN A 40 5.69 2.00 -12.36
C GLN A 40 4.52 2.96 -12.59
N LYS A 41 4.71 4.27 -12.35
CA LYS A 41 3.70 5.33 -12.56
C LYS A 41 2.39 5.00 -11.82
N PRO A 42 2.45 4.88 -10.48
CA PRO A 42 1.31 4.48 -9.68
C PRO A 42 0.11 5.41 -9.93
N PRO A 43 -1.12 4.88 -9.95
CA PRO A 43 -2.30 5.69 -10.16
C PRO A 43 -2.45 6.70 -9.02
N THR A 44 -2.83 7.93 -9.34
CA THR A 44 -3.14 8.94 -8.32
C THR A 44 -4.50 8.64 -7.72
N PHE A 45 -4.57 8.58 -6.39
CA PHE A 45 -5.85 8.52 -5.71
C PHE A 45 -6.54 9.88 -5.83
N THR A 46 -7.57 9.97 -6.68
CA THR A 46 -8.31 11.22 -6.89
C THR A 46 -9.35 11.50 -5.82
N GLY A 47 -9.52 10.59 -4.85
CA GLY A 47 -10.25 10.77 -3.60
C GLY A 47 -11.64 11.41 -3.73
N TRP A 48 -12.69 10.59 -3.77
CA TRP A 48 -14.05 11.02 -3.38
C TRP A 48 -14.82 9.83 -2.84
N TYR A 49 -16.03 10.04 -2.31
CA TYR A 49 -16.98 9.04 -1.78
C TYR A 49 -17.37 7.94 -2.80
N ASP A 50 -16.40 7.15 -3.25
CA ASP A 50 -16.52 6.07 -4.20
C ASP A 50 -15.77 4.85 -3.63
N PRO A 51 -16.47 3.97 -2.89
CA PRO A 51 -15.85 2.78 -2.30
C PRO A 51 -15.32 1.81 -3.36
N ASP A 52 -15.94 1.76 -4.54
CA ASP A 52 -15.52 0.89 -5.64
C ASP A 52 -14.25 1.44 -6.31
N GLY A 53 -14.19 2.76 -6.53
CA GLY A 53 -13.00 3.45 -7.01
C GLY A 53 -11.82 3.36 -6.04
N ALA A 54 -12.08 3.40 -4.72
CA ALA A 54 -11.05 3.19 -3.71
C ALA A 54 -10.54 1.74 -3.70
N HIS A 55 -11.44 0.76 -3.83
CA HIS A 55 -11.04 -0.65 -3.91
C HIS A 55 -10.19 -0.93 -5.15
N LYS A 56 -10.59 -0.40 -6.30
CA LYS A 56 -9.82 -0.51 -7.54
C LYS A 56 -8.45 0.16 -7.45
N TRP A 57 -8.37 1.34 -6.82
CA TRP A 57 -7.09 2.01 -6.62
C TRP A 57 -6.14 1.17 -5.74
N LEU A 58 -6.67 0.53 -4.69
CA LEU A 58 -5.88 -0.38 -3.85
C LEU A 58 -5.38 -1.61 -4.61
N GLU A 59 -6.23 -2.25 -5.40
CA GLU A 59 -5.85 -3.41 -6.24
C GLU A 59 -4.70 -3.08 -7.20
N GLU A 60 -4.78 -1.93 -7.88
CA GLU A 60 -3.71 -1.48 -8.78
C GLU A 60 -2.40 -1.17 -8.04
N VAL A 61 -2.47 -0.63 -6.82
CA VAL A 61 -1.29 -0.39 -5.99
C VAL A 61 -0.67 -1.71 -5.52
N GLU A 62 -1.48 -2.68 -5.09
CA GLU A 62 -1.02 -4.01 -4.68
C GLU A 62 -0.32 -4.75 -5.83
N ASN A 63 -0.89 -4.72 -7.04
CA ASN A 63 -0.27 -5.29 -8.24
C ASN A 63 1.12 -4.71 -8.54
N ILE A 64 1.32 -3.42 -8.29
CA ILE A 64 2.63 -2.77 -8.45
C ILE A 64 3.63 -3.32 -7.43
N PHE A 65 3.24 -3.48 -6.16
CA PHE A 65 4.11 -4.07 -5.14
C PHE A 65 4.46 -5.53 -5.46
N GLU A 66 3.50 -6.32 -5.95
CA GLU A 66 3.74 -7.70 -6.38
C GLU A 66 4.70 -7.77 -7.57
N ALA A 67 4.53 -6.91 -8.58
CA ALA A 67 5.45 -6.82 -9.72
C ALA A 67 6.87 -6.37 -9.30
N MET A 68 6.99 -5.60 -8.23
CA MET A 68 8.28 -5.25 -7.63
C MET A 68 8.93 -6.43 -6.90
N ALA A 69 8.13 -7.30 -6.27
CA ALA A 69 8.61 -8.50 -5.57
C ALA A 69 9.06 -9.60 -6.55
N CYS A 70 8.44 -9.72 -7.73
CA CYS A 70 8.78 -10.72 -8.75
C CYS A 70 10.07 -10.46 -9.56
N SER A 71 10.99 -9.62 -9.09
CA SER A 71 12.30 -9.42 -9.75
C SER A 71 13.50 -9.79 -8.88
N GLU A 72 13.36 -10.87 -8.14
CA GLU A 72 14.53 -11.69 -7.75
C GLU A 72 15.28 -12.22 -8.98
#